data_AF-A0AAD9S376-F1
#
_entry.id   AF-A0AAD9S376-F1
#
_cell.length_a   1.000
_cell.length_b   1.000
_cell.length_c   1.000
_cell.angle_alpha   90.00
_cell.angle_beta   90.00
_cell.angle_gamma   90.00
#
_symmetry.space_group_name_H-M   'P 1'
#
loop_
_entity.id
_entity.type
_entity.pdbx_description
1 polymer ?
#
loop_
_entity_poly.entity_id
_entity_poly.type
_entity_poly.pdbx_seq_one_letter_code
_entity_poly.pdbx_strand_id
1 'polypeptide(L)'
;MINSILKLLASVNVVAVVSSAPAFSFAFEQQHYLGTDSDSALESPEFDNSRYRCDQSRPLDPSEDGLLSSQELFSGTDALDVMVKRHQPLVRVPSVCYDDLGDFDDDERWKPFTQIPEVLEDLYPKIYKYASVETVNKFGLVYTVSGSDETLAPILLTAHQDVVPVEEETLDQWEHPPFEAHYNETDGYLWGRGASDDKSAITALMSAMEALLSQDEYQPRRTVVFAFGFDEECSGHRGAGEILKHLEDKYGEGGMAVILDEGGAGLQSLGDTLYALPAVYEKGYLDVWFDLNVVGGHSSTPTPHTAIGIMSEIVTSLESNSFKPEIQEGSPVHQGLICLAQHSPKAYPELTYLVRRGDLRAAAYALAQMSAQTQYFIQTSQAVDWIAGGNKINALPEFVTLGVNHRYAPQDSVGGIQDRIVRVVDNVARKYNLQLKAFEGDEDYEDYLAAKGMTPQRQEMNRLWEPVYHGTLALKTRDKSYITPQSPTSGAVWDVFAGTVRQTFAKEASRVLAAPGAMTGNTDSKHYSNLSKHIYRWSPGSLASFSNIHAVNERLLMSEHLNMAKFYYDFIRNSDQADF
;
A
#
# COMPACT_ATOMS: atom_id res chain seq x y z
N MET A 1 29.51 -32.12 45.12
CA MET A 1 28.04 -32.01 45.01
C MET A 1 27.74 -30.53 44.85
N ILE A 2 26.94 -30.14 43.85
CA ILE A 2 26.81 -28.77 43.28
C ILE A 2 27.93 -28.46 42.26
N ASN A 3 27.94 -29.20 41.15
CA ASN A 3 28.52 -28.73 39.88
C ASN A 3 27.98 -29.48 38.63
N SER A 4 26.71 -29.93 38.67
CA SER A 4 26.09 -30.64 37.53
C SER A 4 24.59 -30.36 37.32
N ILE A 5 24.07 -29.19 37.71
CA ILE A 5 22.65 -28.82 37.50
C ILE A 5 22.50 -27.45 36.80
N LEU A 6 23.53 -26.98 36.09
CA LEU A 6 23.46 -25.70 35.33
C LEU A 6 24.04 -25.82 33.91
N LYS A 7 23.71 -26.91 33.21
CA LYS A 7 24.03 -27.10 31.77
C LYS A 7 22.90 -27.70 30.92
N LEU A 8 21.67 -27.79 31.43
CA LEU A 8 20.48 -28.05 30.64
C LEU A 8 19.47 -26.95 30.97
N LEU A 9 19.40 -25.92 30.13
CA LEU A 9 18.30 -24.94 29.93
C LEU A 9 18.80 -23.69 29.17
N ALA A 10 19.75 -23.86 28.24
CA ALA A 10 20.20 -22.82 27.32
C ALA A 10 20.11 -23.37 25.89
N SER A 11 18.89 -23.48 25.37
CA SER A 11 18.60 -23.78 23.96
C SER A 11 17.09 -23.71 23.72
N VAL A 12 16.50 -22.52 23.89
CA VAL A 12 15.30 -22.13 23.14
C VAL A 12 15.35 -20.59 23.01
N ASN A 13 16.10 -20.09 22.02
CA ASN A 13 15.87 -18.74 21.51
C ASN A 13 14.68 -18.84 20.55
N VAL A 14 13.47 -18.56 21.05
CA VAL A 14 12.35 -18.22 20.16
C VAL A 14 12.57 -16.76 19.76
N VAL A 15 13.19 -16.57 18.60
CA VAL A 15 13.15 -15.28 17.90
C VAL A 15 11.73 -15.19 17.35
N ALA A 16 10.91 -14.33 17.93
CA ALA A 16 9.60 -13.99 17.39
C ALA A 16 9.82 -13.18 16.10
N VAL A 17 9.71 -13.86 14.96
CA VAL A 17 9.66 -13.24 13.64
C VAL A 17 8.26 -12.63 13.49
N VAL A 18 8.17 -11.31 13.49
CA VAL A 18 6.93 -10.58 13.18
C VAL A 18 6.75 -10.65 11.67
N SER A 19 5.99 -11.64 11.18
CA SER A 19 5.62 -11.69 9.77
C SER A 19 4.49 -10.70 9.50
N SER A 20 4.76 -9.72 8.64
CA SER A 20 3.78 -8.81 8.05
C SER A 20 2.94 -9.55 7.00
N ALA A 21 1.75 -9.99 7.41
CA ALA A 21 0.61 -10.29 6.55
C ALA A 21 -0.64 -10.41 7.47
N PRO A 22 -1.91 -10.27 7.00
CA PRO A 22 -2.32 -10.01 5.60
C PRO A 22 -3.57 -9.10 5.45
N ALA A 23 -3.84 -8.62 4.22
CA ALA A 23 -5.20 -8.27 3.80
C ALA A 23 -5.99 -9.58 3.76
N PHE A 24 -6.87 -9.78 4.74
CA PHE A 24 -7.70 -10.96 4.97
C PHE A 24 -7.06 -12.35 5.15
N SER A 25 -5.75 -12.56 5.11
CA SER A 25 -5.16 -13.89 5.46
C SER A 25 -5.02 -14.05 6.99
N PHE A 26 -4.94 -15.29 7.43
CA PHE A 26 -4.88 -15.68 8.83
C PHE A 26 -3.80 -16.75 8.92
N ALA A 27 -2.56 -16.32 9.13
CA ALA A 27 -1.49 -17.25 9.43
C ALA A 27 -1.68 -17.75 10.89
N PHE A 28 -1.97 -19.04 11.05
CA PHE A 28 -2.02 -19.70 12.35
C PHE A 28 -0.59 -19.90 12.87
N GLU A 29 -0.27 -19.29 14.00
CA GLU A 29 0.59 -19.94 14.99
C GLU A 29 -0.28 -20.97 15.74
N GLN A 30 0.18 -22.22 15.85
CA GLN A 30 -0.54 -23.32 16.47
C GLN A 30 -1.05 -22.97 17.88
N GLN A 31 -2.34 -22.65 18.01
CA GLN A 31 -3.03 -22.83 19.28
C GLN A 31 -3.57 -24.26 19.36
N HIS A 32 -3.15 -24.94 20.43
CA HIS A 32 -3.56 -26.28 20.78
C HIS A 32 -5.08 -26.46 20.67
N TYR A 33 -5.49 -27.42 19.84
CA TYR A 33 -6.79 -28.06 19.93
C TYR A 33 -7.05 -28.52 21.37
N LEU A 34 -7.95 -27.83 22.07
CA LEU A 34 -8.64 -28.40 23.21
C LEU A 34 -9.98 -28.94 22.73
N GLY A 35 -10.02 -30.27 22.67
CA GLY A 35 -11.18 -31.17 22.76
C GLY A 35 -12.56 -30.64 22.37
N THR A 36 -13.08 -31.21 21.30
CA THR A 36 -14.50 -31.29 20.96
C THR A 36 -15.30 -31.98 22.06
N ASP A 37 -16.42 -31.37 22.46
CA ASP A 37 -17.72 -32.05 22.58
C ASP A 37 -18.84 -31.03 22.81
N SER A 38 -19.60 -30.76 21.75
CA SER A 38 -21.07 -30.71 21.79
C SER A 38 -21.61 -30.36 20.41
N ASP A 39 -22.22 -31.37 19.78
CA ASP A 39 -23.22 -31.19 18.74
C ASP A 39 -24.31 -30.25 19.26
N SER A 40 -24.26 -28.98 18.85
CA SER A 40 -25.46 -28.16 18.74
C SER A 40 -25.47 -27.53 17.36
N ALA A 41 -26.18 -28.19 16.45
CA ALA A 41 -26.57 -27.62 15.19
C ALA A 41 -27.48 -26.41 15.46
N LEU A 42 -26.89 -25.22 15.49
CA LEU A 42 -27.63 -23.98 15.26
C LEU A 42 -28.04 -24.00 13.79
N GLU A 43 -29.23 -24.54 13.50
CA GLU A 43 -29.90 -24.34 12.23
C GLU A 43 -30.01 -22.84 11.97
N SER A 44 -29.27 -22.36 10.98
CA SER A 44 -29.32 -20.97 10.54
C SER A 44 -30.71 -20.68 9.97
N PRO A 45 -31.41 -19.62 10.39
CA PRO A 45 -32.66 -19.22 9.77
C PRO A 45 -32.45 -19.02 8.26
N GLU A 46 -33.43 -19.43 7.44
CA GLU A 46 -33.37 -19.35 5.98
C GLU A 46 -32.90 -17.96 5.54
N PHE A 47 -31.76 -17.97 4.85
CA PHE A 47 -31.01 -16.79 4.43
C PHE A 47 -31.74 -16.07 3.31
N ASP A 48 -31.99 -14.77 3.49
CA ASP A 48 -32.40 -13.91 2.38
C ASP A 48 -31.19 -13.58 1.48
N ASN A 49 -30.90 -14.48 0.54
CA ASN A 49 -29.92 -14.31 -0.55
C ASN A 49 -30.19 -13.08 -1.45
N SER A 50 -31.30 -12.35 -1.27
CA SER A 50 -31.61 -11.18 -2.10
C SER A 50 -30.90 -9.91 -1.67
N ARG A 51 -30.45 -9.81 -0.41
CA ARG A 51 -29.97 -8.55 0.15
C ARG A 51 -28.50 -8.23 -0.18
N TYR A 52 -27.64 -9.25 -0.32
CA TYR A 52 -26.21 -9.07 -0.62
C TYR A 52 -25.71 -10.23 -1.48
N ARG A 53 -25.23 -9.92 -2.71
CA ARG A 53 -24.68 -10.91 -3.65
C ARG A 53 -23.26 -10.52 -4.07
N CYS A 54 -22.40 -11.53 -4.11
CA CYS A 54 -21.10 -11.47 -4.75
C CYS A 54 -21.12 -12.37 -5.99
N ASP A 55 -21.78 -11.86 -7.03
CA ASP A 55 -21.82 -12.52 -8.34
C ASP A 55 -20.45 -12.36 -9.02
N GLN A 56 -20.03 -13.40 -9.74
CA GLN A 56 -18.70 -13.47 -10.33
C GLN A 56 -18.78 -13.50 -11.85
N SER A 57 -18.03 -12.61 -12.49
CA SER A 57 -17.87 -12.56 -13.95
C SER A 57 -17.35 -13.88 -14.47
N ARG A 58 -17.79 -14.34 -15.65
CA ARG A 58 -17.34 -15.62 -16.21
C ARG A 58 -15.82 -15.55 -16.50
N PRO A 59 -15.07 -16.65 -16.33
CA PRO A 59 -13.70 -16.71 -16.83
C PRO A 59 -13.69 -16.38 -18.32
N LEU A 60 -12.74 -15.55 -18.75
CA LEU A 60 -12.52 -15.29 -20.16
C LEU A 60 -11.76 -16.45 -20.78
N ASP A 61 -11.94 -16.69 -22.08
CA ASP A 61 -11.22 -17.74 -22.80
C ASP A 61 -10.73 -17.17 -24.13
N PRO A 62 -9.48 -16.69 -24.20
CA PRO A 62 -8.97 -16.08 -25.42
C PRO A 62 -8.37 -17.12 -26.39
N SER A 63 -8.56 -18.42 -26.17
CA SER A 63 -7.89 -19.50 -26.92
C SER A 63 -8.13 -19.52 -28.44
N GLU A 64 -9.11 -18.77 -28.95
CA GLU A 64 -9.44 -18.71 -30.38
C GLU A 64 -8.63 -17.67 -31.18
N ASP A 65 -7.82 -16.80 -30.55
CA ASP A 65 -7.11 -15.72 -31.26
C ASP A 65 -5.75 -16.14 -31.87
N GLY A 66 -5.32 -17.40 -31.67
CA GLY A 66 -4.08 -17.94 -32.23
C GLY A 66 -2.81 -17.66 -31.41
N LEU A 67 -2.88 -16.90 -30.32
CA LEU A 67 -1.75 -16.63 -29.43
C LEU A 67 -1.52 -17.77 -28.44
N LEU A 68 -0.26 -18.03 -28.12
CA LEU A 68 0.13 -18.96 -27.05
C LEU A 68 -0.50 -18.55 -25.72
N SER A 69 -0.88 -19.54 -24.90
CA SER A 69 -1.44 -19.23 -23.58
C SER A 69 -0.37 -18.73 -22.62
N SER A 70 -0.77 -17.89 -21.66
CA SER A 70 0.11 -17.45 -20.56
C SER A 70 0.73 -18.65 -19.82
N GLN A 71 -0.03 -19.73 -19.69
CA GLN A 71 0.42 -20.97 -19.06
C GLN A 71 1.52 -21.69 -19.85
N GLU A 72 1.52 -21.61 -21.18
CA GLU A 72 2.61 -22.17 -22.01
C GLU A 72 3.87 -21.30 -21.96
N LEU A 73 3.71 -19.97 -21.92
CA LEU A 73 4.81 -19.01 -21.97
C LEU A 73 5.54 -18.85 -20.61
N PHE A 74 4.79 -18.88 -19.51
CA PHE A 74 5.29 -18.52 -18.17
C PHE A 74 5.18 -19.69 -17.18
N SER A 75 5.43 -20.91 -17.64
CA SER A 75 5.50 -22.08 -16.75
C SER A 75 6.76 -22.91 -17.02
N GLY A 76 7.23 -23.59 -15.98
CA GLY A 76 8.42 -24.44 -16.05
C GLY A 76 9.72 -23.71 -15.74
N THR A 77 10.81 -24.47 -15.68
CA THR A 77 12.13 -24.01 -15.26
C THR A 77 12.74 -22.99 -16.23
N ASP A 78 12.55 -23.18 -17.54
CA ASP A 78 13.14 -22.28 -18.54
C ASP A 78 12.51 -20.88 -18.46
N ALA A 79 11.20 -20.80 -18.26
CA ALA A 79 10.50 -19.53 -18.05
C ALA A 79 10.95 -18.87 -16.74
N LEU A 80 11.09 -19.64 -15.66
CA LEU A 80 11.60 -19.15 -14.37
C LEU A 80 13.00 -18.54 -14.52
N ASP A 81 13.92 -19.25 -15.17
CA ASP A 81 15.29 -18.79 -15.42
C ASP A 81 15.34 -17.49 -16.23
N VAL A 82 14.44 -17.34 -17.21
CA VAL A 82 14.31 -16.11 -17.99
C VAL A 82 13.81 -14.96 -17.11
N MET A 83 12.78 -15.18 -16.29
CA MET A 83 12.26 -14.15 -15.39
C MET A 83 13.30 -13.73 -14.34
N VAL A 84 14.05 -14.66 -13.77
CA VAL A 84 15.18 -14.36 -12.86
C VAL A 84 16.21 -13.47 -13.57
N LYS A 85 16.65 -13.86 -14.77
CA LYS A 85 17.65 -13.10 -15.54
C LYS A 85 17.17 -11.72 -15.97
N ARG A 86 15.87 -11.53 -16.15
CA ARG A 86 15.26 -10.23 -16.46
C ARG A 86 15.12 -9.36 -15.22
N HIS A 87 14.84 -9.95 -14.06
CA HIS A 87 14.63 -9.19 -12.82
C HIS A 87 15.95 -8.75 -12.17
N GLN A 88 16.96 -9.63 -12.15
CA GLN A 88 18.23 -9.36 -11.48
C GLN A 88 18.93 -8.06 -11.91
N PRO A 89 19.06 -7.72 -13.21
CA PRO A 89 19.74 -6.49 -13.62
C PRO A 89 19.07 -5.23 -13.09
N LEU A 90 17.74 -5.19 -13.05
CA LEU A 90 17.01 -4.03 -12.57
C LEU A 90 17.11 -3.88 -11.04
N VAL A 91 17.07 -5.00 -10.30
CA VAL A 91 17.28 -5.02 -8.84
C VAL A 91 18.70 -4.56 -8.47
N ARG A 92 19.70 -4.81 -9.32
CA ARG A 92 21.09 -4.34 -9.09
C ARG A 92 21.28 -2.83 -9.24
N VAL A 93 20.34 -2.11 -9.85
CA VAL A 93 20.41 -0.65 -9.97
C VAL A 93 19.94 -0.02 -8.64
N PRO A 94 20.79 0.71 -7.88
CA PRO A 94 20.40 1.30 -6.62
C PRO A 94 19.67 2.65 -6.82
N SER A 95 18.48 2.60 -7.44
CA SER A 95 17.60 3.74 -7.70
C SER A 95 16.86 4.19 -6.43
N VAL A 96 17.61 4.67 -5.43
CA VAL A 96 17.05 4.96 -4.10
C VAL A 96 16.36 6.33 -4.07
N CYS A 97 15.13 6.38 -3.56
CA CYS A 97 14.43 7.62 -3.26
C CYS A 97 14.68 8.06 -1.81
N TYR A 98 14.97 9.34 -1.59
CA TYR A 98 15.11 9.95 -0.25
C TYR A 98 14.19 11.16 -0.12
N ASP A 99 13.62 11.36 1.08
CA ASP A 99 12.74 12.50 1.38
C ASP A 99 13.41 13.88 1.17
N ASP A 100 14.73 13.93 1.16
CA ASP A 100 15.53 15.15 1.00
C ASP A 100 16.30 15.22 -0.34
N LEU A 101 15.83 14.51 -1.37
CA LEU A 101 16.43 14.57 -2.70
C LEU A 101 16.42 16.01 -3.25
N GLY A 102 17.58 16.46 -3.69
CA GLY A 102 17.77 17.76 -4.33
C GLY A 102 17.31 17.78 -5.78
N ASP A 103 17.58 18.89 -6.46
CA ASP A 103 17.33 19.02 -7.89
C ASP A 103 18.24 18.10 -8.71
N PHE A 104 17.76 17.64 -9.89
CA PHE A 104 18.39 16.59 -10.68
C PHE A 104 19.85 16.85 -11.05
N ASP A 105 20.21 18.10 -11.30
CA ASP A 105 21.54 18.48 -11.77
C ASP A 105 22.52 18.75 -10.61
N ASP A 106 22.02 18.85 -9.37
CA ASP A 106 22.81 19.19 -8.17
C ASP A 106 22.94 18.03 -7.17
N ASP A 107 22.25 16.91 -7.40
CA ASP A 107 22.23 15.74 -6.51
C ASP A 107 22.62 14.45 -7.24
N GLU A 108 23.86 14.00 -6.99
CA GLU A 108 24.43 12.78 -7.59
C GLU A 108 23.66 11.50 -7.21
N ARG A 109 22.79 11.53 -6.18
CA ARG A 109 21.94 10.39 -5.82
C ARG A 109 20.96 10.00 -6.92
N TRP A 110 20.68 10.90 -7.87
CA TRP A 110 19.89 10.60 -9.07
C TRP A 110 20.62 9.77 -10.13
N LYS A 111 21.96 9.69 -10.06
CA LYS A 111 22.77 9.04 -11.10
C LYS A 111 22.41 7.57 -11.40
N PRO A 112 22.05 6.71 -10.42
CA PRO A 112 21.66 5.33 -10.72
C PRO A 112 20.47 5.22 -11.68
N PHE A 113 19.54 6.17 -11.67
CA PHE A 113 18.35 6.16 -12.53
C PHE A 113 18.70 6.22 -14.02
N THR A 114 19.87 6.76 -14.41
CA THR A 114 20.29 6.79 -15.82
C THR A 114 20.57 5.40 -16.39
N GLN A 115 20.79 4.38 -15.55
CA GLN A 115 21.07 3.00 -15.98
C GLN A 115 19.79 2.22 -16.31
N ILE A 116 18.63 2.65 -15.78
CA ILE A 116 17.38 1.89 -15.93
C ILE A 116 16.96 1.78 -17.40
N PRO A 117 16.92 2.86 -18.20
CA PRO A 117 16.53 2.75 -19.61
C PRO A 117 17.44 1.82 -20.41
N GLU A 118 18.75 1.81 -20.12
CA GLU A 118 19.74 0.93 -20.78
C GLU A 118 19.46 -0.55 -20.44
N VAL A 119 19.23 -0.85 -19.16
CA VAL A 119 18.87 -2.20 -18.71
C VAL A 119 17.57 -2.68 -19.37
N LEU A 120 16.55 -1.82 -19.46
CA LEU A 120 15.28 -2.19 -20.07
C LEU A 120 15.40 -2.37 -21.59
N GLU A 121 16.20 -1.56 -22.27
CA GLU A 121 16.46 -1.70 -23.72
C GLU A 121 17.15 -3.03 -24.04
N ASP A 122 18.16 -3.40 -23.25
CA ASP A 122 18.90 -4.66 -23.42
C ASP A 122 18.02 -5.90 -23.20
N LEU A 123 17.08 -5.83 -22.24
CA LEU A 123 16.25 -6.97 -21.85
C LEU A 123 15.01 -7.17 -22.73
N TYR A 124 14.49 -6.10 -23.34
CA TYR A 124 13.19 -6.09 -24.03
C TYR A 124 13.27 -5.50 -25.45
N PRO A 125 14.08 -6.09 -26.35
CA PRO A 125 14.32 -5.53 -27.68
C PRO A 125 13.08 -5.47 -28.58
N LYS A 126 12.06 -6.32 -28.38
CA LYS A 126 10.82 -6.24 -29.17
C LYS A 126 9.99 -5.03 -28.75
N ILE A 127 9.91 -4.74 -27.45
CA ILE A 127 9.25 -3.52 -26.98
C ILE A 127 9.91 -2.29 -27.61
N TYR A 128 11.24 -2.17 -27.53
CA TYR A 128 11.95 -1.02 -28.10
C TYR A 128 11.89 -0.94 -29.64
N LYS A 129 11.57 -2.05 -30.31
CA LYS A 129 11.32 -2.07 -31.75
C LYS A 129 9.92 -1.55 -32.11
N TYR A 130 8.90 -1.84 -31.31
CA TYR A 130 7.50 -1.60 -31.66
C TYR A 130 6.81 -0.48 -30.87
N ALA A 131 7.33 -0.11 -29.70
CA ALA A 131 6.79 0.95 -28.88
C ALA A 131 7.45 2.31 -29.18
N SER A 132 6.68 3.38 -29.02
CA SER A 132 7.24 4.72 -28.81
C SER A 132 7.70 4.83 -27.36
N VAL A 133 8.95 5.23 -27.12
CA VAL A 133 9.52 5.40 -25.78
C VAL A 133 9.77 6.88 -25.54
N GLU A 134 9.15 7.43 -24.50
CA GLU A 134 9.23 8.84 -24.11
C GLU A 134 9.79 8.92 -22.69
N THR A 135 10.75 9.83 -22.47
CA THR A 135 11.22 10.18 -21.13
C THR A 135 10.53 11.45 -20.67
N VAL A 136 9.69 11.35 -19.64
CA VAL A 136 8.94 12.46 -19.03
C VAL A 136 9.71 13.01 -17.84
N ASN A 137 9.74 14.34 -17.74
CA ASN A 137 10.59 15.07 -16.81
C ASN A 137 12.07 14.71 -16.99
N LYS A 138 12.67 13.88 -16.12
CA LYS A 138 14.08 13.44 -16.23
C LYS A 138 14.23 11.93 -16.34
N PHE A 139 13.46 11.16 -15.56
CA PHE A 139 13.61 9.70 -15.47
C PHE A 139 12.29 8.95 -15.63
N GLY A 140 11.15 9.63 -15.80
CA GLY A 140 9.85 8.95 -15.96
C GLY A 140 9.78 8.29 -17.33
N LEU A 141 9.44 7.01 -17.40
CA LEU A 141 9.45 6.26 -18.66
C LEU A 141 8.02 5.97 -19.11
N VAL A 142 7.68 6.39 -20.33
CA VAL A 142 6.38 6.11 -20.95
C VAL A 142 6.59 5.30 -22.23
N TYR A 143 6.03 4.10 -22.28
CA TYR A 143 6.06 3.22 -23.45
C TYR A 143 4.65 3.18 -24.06
N THR A 144 4.53 3.47 -25.35
CA THR A 144 3.24 3.40 -26.07
C THR A 144 3.33 2.36 -27.18
N VAL A 145 2.61 1.25 -27.04
CA VAL A 145 2.35 0.28 -28.11
C VAL A 145 1.03 0.65 -28.77
N SER A 146 1.09 1.20 -29.99
CA SER A 146 -0.08 1.74 -30.68
C SER A 146 -1.01 0.63 -31.16
N GLY A 147 -2.29 0.77 -30.84
CA GLY A 147 -3.35 -0.08 -31.38
C GLY A 147 -3.83 0.38 -32.75
N SER A 148 -4.49 -0.51 -33.49
CA SER A 148 -5.06 -0.21 -34.81
C SER A 148 -6.41 0.54 -34.78
N ASP A 149 -7.10 0.57 -33.64
CA ASP A 149 -8.39 1.25 -33.45
C ASP A 149 -8.25 2.45 -32.50
N GLU A 150 -8.18 3.65 -33.08
CA GLU A 150 -8.08 4.92 -32.34
C GLU A 150 -9.37 5.29 -31.59
N THR A 151 -10.48 4.57 -31.80
CA THR A 151 -11.73 4.82 -31.07
C THR A 151 -11.76 4.18 -29.69
N LEU A 152 -10.86 3.23 -29.43
CA LEU A 152 -10.72 2.57 -28.14
C LEU A 152 -9.76 3.36 -27.24
N ALA A 153 -10.24 3.79 -26.08
CA ALA A 153 -9.38 4.42 -25.07
C ALA A 153 -8.25 3.46 -24.66
N PRO A 154 -7.00 3.93 -24.46
CA PRO A 154 -5.90 3.06 -24.10
C PRO A 154 -6.09 2.43 -22.71
N ILE A 155 -5.40 1.32 -22.46
CA ILE A 155 -5.14 0.87 -21.09
C ILE A 155 -3.81 1.44 -20.61
N LEU A 156 -3.73 1.78 -19.32
CA LEU A 156 -2.52 2.28 -18.68
C LEU A 156 -2.06 1.28 -17.61
N LEU A 157 -0.86 0.73 -17.75
CA LEU A 157 -0.25 -0.13 -16.74
C LEU A 157 0.93 0.62 -16.10
N THR A 158 0.87 0.82 -14.80
CA THR A 158 1.85 1.62 -14.06
C THR A 158 2.66 0.77 -13.09
N ALA A 159 3.85 1.27 -12.77
CA ALA A 159 4.79 0.73 -11.80
C ALA A 159 5.79 1.85 -11.44
N HIS A 160 6.71 1.63 -10.50
CA HIS A 160 7.76 2.61 -10.19
C HIS A 160 9.17 2.01 -10.19
N GLN A 161 10.14 2.89 -10.45
CA GLN A 161 11.55 2.54 -10.65
C GLN A 161 12.38 2.61 -9.37
N ASP A 162 11.93 3.44 -8.44
CA ASP A 162 12.65 3.75 -7.23
C ASP A 162 12.46 2.71 -6.13
N VAL A 163 13.24 2.83 -5.07
CA VAL A 163 13.20 1.95 -3.91
C VAL A 163 13.51 2.75 -2.66
N VAL A 164 13.01 2.33 -1.50
CA VAL A 164 13.41 2.97 -0.22
C VAL A 164 14.90 2.77 0.11
N PRO A 165 15.47 3.62 0.98
CA PRO A 165 16.83 3.47 1.47
C PRO A 165 17.10 2.13 2.17
N VAL A 166 18.39 1.82 2.31
CA VAL A 166 18.88 0.75 3.18
C VAL A 166 19.73 1.39 4.27
N GLU A 167 19.30 1.23 5.52
CA GLU A 167 20.00 1.75 6.70
C GLU A 167 21.39 1.10 6.85
N GLU A 168 22.43 1.93 6.99
CA GLU A 168 23.82 1.45 7.09
C GLU A 168 24.01 0.50 8.28
N GLU A 169 23.34 0.78 9.40
CA GLU A 169 23.35 0.00 10.64
C GLU A 169 22.68 -1.37 10.52
N THR A 170 21.97 -1.63 9.41
CA THR A 170 21.28 -2.90 9.17
C THR A 170 21.96 -3.76 8.13
N LEU A 171 23.02 -3.29 7.49
CA LEU A 171 23.70 -4.01 6.39
C LEU A 171 24.22 -5.39 6.82
N ASP A 172 24.60 -5.58 8.09
CA ASP A 172 25.04 -6.86 8.64
C ASP A 172 23.89 -7.84 8.94
N GLN A 173 22.64 -7.36 8.90
CA GLN A 173 21.42 -8.16 9.09
C GLN A 173 20.88 -8.71 7.75
N TRP A 174 21.36 -8.18 6.62
CA TRP A 174 21.04 -8.71 5.31
C TRP A 174 21.76 -10.04 5.08
N GLU A 175 21.01 -11.09 4.74
CA GLU A 175 21.54 -12.41 4.40
C GLU A 175 22.32 -12.35 3.08
N HIS A 176 21.83 -11.53 2.14
CA HIS A 176 22.49 -11.18 0.89
C HIS A 176 22.54 -9.66 0.73
N PRO A 177 23.65 -9.06 0.27
CA PRO A 177 23.75 -7.64 0.00
C PRO A 177 22.53 -7.09 -0.79
N PRO A 178 21.95 -5.96 -0.37
CA PRO A 178 20.65 -5.48 -0.86
C PRO A 178 20.54 -5.34 -2.39
N PHE A 179 21.65 -5.01 -3.06
CA PHE A 179 21.67 -4.79 -4.51
C PHE A 179 22.46 -5.88 -5.27
N GLU A 180 22.69 -7.07 -4.67
CA GLU A 180 23.31 -8.21 -5.37
C GLU A 180 22.33 -8.90 -6.34
N ALA A 181 21.02 -8.83 -6.01
CA ALA A 181 19.95 -9.59 -6.65
C ALA A 181 20.23 -11.11 -6.60
N HIS A 182 20.45 -11.64 -5.40
CA HIS A 182 20.81 -13.04 -5.19
C HIS A 182 19.57 -13.93 -5.40
N TYR A 183 19.62 -14.84 -6.38
CA TYR A 183 18.58 -15.84 -6.56
C TYR A 183 18.99 -17.15 -5.89
N ASN A 184 18.17 -17.63 -4.96
CA ASN A 184 18.38 -18.89 -4.28
C ASN A 184 17.44 -19.96 -4.86
N GLU A 185 18.01 -20.91 -5.61
CA GLU A 185 17.26 -22.02 -6.23
C GLU A 185 16.59 -22.96 -5.21
N THR A 186 17.04 -22.96 -3.94
CA THR A 186 16.52 -23.87 -2.91
C THR A 186 15.22 -23.37 -2.31
N ASP A 187 15.11 -22.07 -2.05
CA ASP A 187 13.90 -21.45 -1.52
C ASP A 187 13.03 -20.81 -2.61
N GLY A 188 13.58 -20.60 -3.82
CA GLY A 188 12.92 -20.01 -4.98
C GLY A 188 12.85 -18.49 -4.94
N TYR A 189 13.52 -17.82 -3.99
CA TYR A 189 13.46 -16.38 -3.81
C TYR A 189 14.59 -15.66 -4.54
N LEU A 190 14.26 -14.50 -5.10
CA LEU A 190 15.23 -13.48 -5.48
C LEU A 190 15.28 -12.43 -4.37
N TRP A 191 16.44 -12.29 -3.76
CA TRP A 191 16.71 -11.42 -2.63
C TRP A 191 17.36 -10.11 -3.10
N GLY A 192 16.80 -8.99 -2.65
CA GLY A 192 17.32 -7.66 -2.92
C GLY A 192 16.28 -6.56 -2.69
N ARG A 193 16.76 -5.35 -2.42
CA ARG A 193 15.94 -4.14 -2.34
C ARG A 193 15.32 -3.85 -3.71
N GLY A 194 13.99 -3.74 -3.75
CA GLY A 194 13.21 -3.65 -4.97
C GLY A 194 12.98 -4.97 -5.69
N ALA A 195 13.40 -6.11 -5.11
CA ALA A 195 13.01 -7.40 -5.66
C ALA A 195 11.49 -7.59 -5.63
N SER A 196 10.81 -7.02 -4.63
CA SER A 196 9.35 -7.00 -4.54
C SER A 196 8.81 -5.66 -5.01
N ASP A 197 9.24 -4.56 -4.40
CA ASP A 197 8.60 -3.23 -4.51
C ASP A 197 9.48 -2.20 -5.24
N ASP A 198 9.19 -1.82 -6.49
CA ASP A 198 8.16 -2.36 -7.41
C ASP A 198 8.75 -2.78 -8.75
N LYS A 199 10.07 -3.03 -8.79
CA LYS A 199 10.74 -3.51 -10.01
C LYS A 199 10.19 -4.86 -10.48
N SER A 200 9.51 -5.60 -9.60
CA SER A 200 8.80 -6.83 -9.94
C SER A 200 7.66 -6.57 -10.94
N ALA A 201 6.87 -5.50 -10.76
CA ALA A 201 5.81 -5.14 -11.71
C ALA A 201 6.40 -4.68 -13.03
N ILE A 202 7.44 -3.82 -13.03
CA ILE A 202 8.13 -3.39 -14.26
C ILE A 202 8.55 -4.62 -15.08
N THR A 203 9.31 -5.53 -14.47
CA THR A 203 9.86 -6.67 -15.22
C THR A 203 8.80 -7.70 -15.63
N ALA A 204 7.71 -7.85 -14.87
CA ALA A 204 6.58 -8.70 -15.25
C ALA A 204 5.75 -8.10 -16.40
N LEU A 205 5.44 -6.79 -16.34
CA LEU A 205 4.73 -6.05 -17.39
C LEU A 205 5.52 -6.07 -18.71
N MET A 206 6.80 -5.74 -18.63
CA MET A 206 7.69 -5.75 -19.79
C MET A 206 7.86 -7.17 -20.35
N SER A 207 7.96 -8.20 -19.49
CA SER A 207 8.03 -9.60 -19.95
C SER A 207 6.75 -10.06 -20.65
N ALA A 208 5.58 -9.65 -20.16
CA ALA A 208 4.29 -9.96 -20.78
C ALA A 208 4.18 -9.34 -22.18
N MET A 209 4.51 -8.05 -22.32
CA MET A 209 4.45 -7.35 -23.60
C MET A 209 5.52 -7.82 -24.58
N GLU A 210 6.74 -8.09 -24.12
CA GLU A 210 7.80 -8.68 -24.95
C GLU A 210 7.37 -10.04 -25.52
N ALA A 211 6.65 -10.85 -24.73
CA ALA A 211 6.11 -12.14 -25.19
C ALA A 211 4.97 -11.98 -26.21
N LEU A 212 4.08 -10.98 -26.03
CA LEU A 212 3.05 -10.64 -27.01
C LEU A 212 3.67 -10.18 -28.33
N LEU A 213 4.56 -9.19 -28.30
CA LEU A 213 5.24 -8.62 -29.48
C LEU A 213 6.23 -9.58 -30.17
N SER A 214 6.55 -10.70 -29.53
CA SER A 214 7.37 -11.77 -30.12
C SER A 214 6.56 -12.72 -31.00
N GLN A 215 5.23 -12.69 -30.94
CA GLN A 215 4.34 -13.53 -31.74
C GLN A 215 3.86 -12.76 -32.97
N ASP A 216 3.95 -13.38 -34.15
CA ASP A 216 3.62 -12.73 -35.42
C ASP A 216 2.12 -12.43 -35.54
N GLU A 217 1.29 -13.18 -34.81
CA GLU A 217 -0.16 -13.05 -34.76
C GLU A 217 -0.64 -11.86 -33.92
N TYR A 218 0.19 -11.33 -33.02
CA TYR A 218 -0.23 -10.24 -32.15
C TYR A 218 -0.21 -8.89 -32.88
N GLN A 219 -1.40 -8.36 -33.15
CA GLN A 219 -1.61 -7.02 -33.69
C GLN A 219 -2.62 -6.28 -32.82
N PRO A 220 -2.17 -5.39 -31.92
CA PRO A 220 -3.07 -4.77 -30.95
C PRO A 220 -4.13 -3.94 -31.66
N ARG A 221 -5.38 -4.11 -31.23
CA ARG A 221 -6.49 -3.24 -31.59
C ARG A 221 -6.53 -2.00 -30.70
N ARG A 222 -6.36 -2.17 -29.39
CA ARG A 222 -6.33 -1.11 -28.38
C ARG A 222 -4.89 -0.71 -28.08
N THR A 223 -4.67 0.59 -27.90
CA THR A 223 -3.36 1.11 -27.48
C THR A 223 -3.06 0.67 -26.04
N VAL A 224 -1.82 0.24 -25.81
CA VAL A 224 -1.32 -0.11 -24.48
C VAL A 224 -0.23 0.87 -24.08
N VAL A 225 -0.40 1.51 -22.93
CA VAL A 225 0.54 2.49 -22.38
C VAL A 225 1.14 1.94 -21.09
N PHE A 226 2.47 1.95 -20.98
CA PHE A 226 3.17 1.75 -19.72
C PHE A 226 3.70 3.09 -19.22
N ALA A 227 3.59 3.33 -17.92
CA ALA A 227 4.10 4.52 -17.26
C ALA A 227 4.85 4.12 -15.99
N PHE A 228 6.17 4.34 -15.99
CA PHE A 228 7.03 4.02 -14.87
C PHE A 228 7.51 5.29 -14.17
N GLY A 229 6.97 5.53 -12.96
CA GLY A 229 7.40 6.59 -12.05
C GLY A 229 8.83 6.37 -11.54
N PHE A 230 9.39 7.35 -10.83
CA PHE A 230 10.78 7.28 -10.32
C PHE A 230 10.97 7.91 -8.94
N ASP A 231 9.88 8.30 -8.28
CA ASP A 231 9.91 8.89 -6.95
C ASP A 231 8.65 8.52 -6.12
N GLU A 232 8.03 7.36 -6.39
CA GLU A 232 6.82 6.89 -5.68
C GLU A 232 7.07 6.87 -4.17
N GLU A 233 8.22 6.34 -3.77
CA GLU A 233 8.64 6.18 -2.37
C GLU A 233 8.89 7.55 -1.69
N CYS A 234 8.93 8.63 -2.48
CA CYS A 234 8.95 10.03 -2.03
C CYS A 234 7.69 10.81 -2.46
N SER A 235 6.56 10.11 -2.56
CA SER A 235 5.22 10.61 -2.91
C SER A 235 4.88 10.78 -4.40
N GLY A 236 5.80 10.54 -5.34
CA GLY A 236 5.51 10.43 -6.78
C GLY A 236 5.30 11.76 -7.51
N HIS A 237 5.68 12.90 -6.92
CA HIS A 237 5.35 14.22 -7.45
C HIS A 237 6.14 14.58 -8.72
N ARG A 238 7.39 14.15 -8.84
CA ARG A 238 8.29 14.46 -9.96
C ARG A 238 8.20 13.42 -11.08
N GLY A 239 7.82 12.19 -10.75
CA GLY A 239 7.57 11.08 -11.66
C GLY A 239 6.12 11.04 -12.09
N ALA A 240 5.28 10.33 -11.34
CA ALA A 240 3.88 10.11 -11.68
C ALA A 240 3.08 11.41 -11.87
N GLY A 241 3.34 12.42 -11.04
CA GLY A 241 2.70 13.73 -11.16
C GLY A 241 3.01 14.46 -12.47
N GLU A 242 4.20 14.28 -13.04
CA GLU A 242 4.56 14.86 -14.35
C GLU A 242 4.11 13.94 -15.51
N ILE A 243 4.16 12.62 -15.32
CA ILE A 243 3.61 11.65 -16.29
C ILE A 243 2.10 11.86 -16.46
N LEU A 244 1.37 12.12 -15.38
CA LEU A 244 -0.05 12.48 -15.42
C LEU A 244 -0.28 13.62 -16.40
N LYS A 245 0.44 14.74 -16.25
CA LYS A 245 0.28 15.92 -17.11
C LYS A 245 0.53 15.58 -18.57
N HIS A 246 1.60 14.83 -18.83
CA HIS A 246 1.93 14.37 -20.18
C HIS A 246 0.83 13.49 -20.80
N LEU A 247 0.28 12.55 -20.02
CA LEU A 247 -0.80 11.67 -20.50
C LEU A 247 -2.13 12.40 -20.64
N GLU A 248 -2.45 13.34 -19.75
CA GLU A 248 -3.65 14.17 -19.83
C GLU A 248 -3.60 15.11 -21.03
N ASP A 249 -2.43 15.70 -21.34
CA ASP A 249 -2.23 16.48 -22.56
C ASP A 249 -2.43 15.64 -23.83
N LYS A 250 -2.06 14.35 -23.80
CA LYS A 250 -2.11 13.44 -24.95
C LYS A 250 -3.49 12.80 -25.16
N TYR A 251 -4.16 12.40 -24.08
CA TYR A 251 -5.40 11.60 -24.13
C TYR A 251 -6.63 12.32 -23.54
N GLY A 252 -6.43 13.41 -22.80
CA GLY A 252 -7.49 14.16 -22.12
C GLY A 252 -7.90 13.57 -20.76
N GLU A 253 -8.67 14.35 -20.01
CA GLU A 253 -9.34 13.90 -18.78
C GLU A 253 -10.28 12.72 -19.09
N GLY A 254 -10.18 11.66 -18.29
CA GLY A 254 -10.92 10.41 -18.53
C GLY A 254 -10.49 9.64 -19.79
N GLY A 255 -9.33 9.98 -20.38
CA GLY A 255 -8.85 9.42 -21.64
C GLY A 255 -8.40 7.96 -21.58
N MET A 256 -8.28 7.35 -20.39
CA MET A 256 -7.86 5.97 -20.20
C MET A 256 -9.03 5.05 -19.82
N ALA A 257 -9.13 3.91 -20.48
CA ALA A 257 -10.19 2.92 -20.24
C ALA A 257 -10.10 2.31 -18.84
N VAL A 258 -8.87 1.94 -18.45
CA VAL A 258 -8.52 1.34 -17.17
C VAL A 258 -7.07 1.63 -16.84
N ILE A 259 -6.80 1.82 -15.55
CA ILE A 259 -5.47 1.94 -14.98
C ILE A 259 -5.25 0.74 -14.06
N LEU A 260 -4.17 0.01 -14.29
CA LEU A 260 -3.69 -1.03 -13.40
C LEU A 260 -2.37 -0.56 -12.81
N ASP A 261 -2.32 -0.42 -11.50
CA ASP A 261 -1.14 0.02 -10.77
C ASP A 261 -0.67 -1.07 -9.81
N GLU A 262 0.51 -0.89 -9.24
CA GLU A 262 0.94 -1.65 -8.08
C GLU A 262 -0.12 -1.62 -6.97
N GLY A 263 -0.05 -2.59 -6.08
CA GLY A 263 -0.88 -2.54 -4.89
C GLY A 263 -0.74 -3.76 -4.00
N GLY A 264 -1.49 -3.76 -2.89
CA GLY A 264 -1.40 -4.82 -1.90
C GLY A 264 -1.56 -6.20 -2.53
N ALA A 265 -0.55 -7.06 -2.36
CA ALA A 265 -0.44 -8.37 -2.99
C ALA A 265 -1.76 -9.14 -2.87
N GLY A 266 -2.46 -9.20 -4.01
CA GLY A 266 -3.90 -9.32 -4.01
C GLY A 266 -4.42 -10.75 -3.99
N LEU A 267 -3.54 -11.75 -4.04
CA LEU A 267 -3.94 -13.15 -4.04
C LEU A 267 -3.93 -13.74 -2.64
N GLN A 268 -5.07 -14.35 -2.28
CA GLN A 268 -5.25 -14.94 -0.97
C GLN A 268 -6.00 -16.26 -1.03
N SER A 269 -5.35 -17.33 -0.58
CA SER A 269 -5.96 -18.65 -0.45
C SER A 269 -6.72 -18.78 0.87
N LEU A 270 -7.94 -19.27 0.80
CA LEU A 270 -8.80 -19.60 1.94
C LEU A 270 -9.49 -20.94 1.68
N GLY A 271 -8.87 -22.02 2.18
CA GLY A 271 -9.29 -23.38 1.88
C GLY A 271 -9.07 -23.73 0.40
N ASP A 272 -10.13 -24.10 -0.30
CA ASP A 272 -10.12 -24.44 -1.74
C ASP A 272 -10.36 -23.23 -2.66
N THR A 273 -10.49 -22.03 -2.07
CA THR A 273 -10.86 -20.80 -2.76
C THR A 273 -9.70 -19.81 -2.76
N LEU A 274 -9.34 -19.29 -3.92
CA LEU A 274 -8.37 -18.21 -4.12
C LEU A 274 -9.15 -16.90 -4.38
N TYR A 275 -8.90 -15.90 -3.56
CA TYR A 275 -9.44 -14.55 -3.72
C TYR A 275 -8.39 -13.66 -4.38
N ALA A 276 -8.78 -12.92 -5.41
CA ALA A 276 -8.09 -11.75 -5.91
C ALA A 276 -8.78 -10.50 -5.36
N LEU A 277 -8.01 -9.68 -4.67
CA LEU A 277 -8.48 -8.51 -3.92
C LEU A 277 -7.81 -7.24 -4.44
N PRO A 278 -8.05 -6.83 -5.70
CA PRO A 278 -7.55 -5.54 -6.18
C PRO A 278 -8.05 -4.42 -5.27
N ALA A 279 -7.16 -3.53 -4.86
CA ALA A 279 -7.59 -2.35 -4.15
C ALA A 279 -8.29 -1.39 -5.11
N VAL A 280 -9.54 -1.09 -4.78
CA VAL A 280 -10.39 -0.18 -5.56
C VAL A 280 -10.44 1.22 -4.96
N TYR A 281 -9.75 1.44 -3.84
CA TYR A 281 -9.49 2.74 -3.24
C TYR A 281 -8.30 2.64 -2.29
N GLU A 282 -7.76 3.80 -1.91
CA GLU A 282 -6.72 3.96 -0.92
C GLU A 282 -7.20 4.83 0.23
N LYS A 283 -6.69 4.53 1.42
CA LYS A 283 -6.80 5.44 2.56
C LYS A 283 -6.08 6.76 2.25
N GLY A 284 -6.54 7.83 2.88
CA GLY A 284 -5.83 9.11 2.77
C GLY A 284 -4.63 9.16 3.70
N TYR A 285 -3.77 10.14 3.48
CA TYR A 285 -2.54 10.40 4.22
C TYR A 285 -2.60 11.76 4.90
N LEU A 286 -2.08 11.87 6.12
CA LEU A 286 -1.94 13.14 6.80
C LEU A 286 -0.76 13.11 7.78
N ASP A 287 0.17 14.04 7.62
CA ASP A 287 1.22 14.31 8.60
C ASP A 287 0.90 15.57 9.40
N VAL A 288 0.86 15.40 10.73
CA VAL A 288 0.67 16.49 11.67
C VAL A 288 1.94 16.71 12.47
N TRP A 289 2.41 17.96 12.44
CA TRP A 289 3.60 18.41 13.14
C TRP A 289 3.22 19.26 14.35
N PHE A 290 3.88 19.01 15.48
CA PHE A 290 3.68 19.70 16.75
C PHE A 290 4.97 20.44 17.10
N ASP A 291 4.94 21.76 17.04
CA ASP A 291 6.06 22.64 17.37
C ASP A 291 5.84 23.24 18.76
N LEU A 292 6.58 22.75 19.76
CA LEU A 292 6.54 23.27 21.13
C LEU A 292 7.70 24.24 21.36
N ASN A 293 7.35 25.50 21.61
CA ASN A 293 8.26 26.53 22.07
C ASN A 293 7.97 26.84 23.54
N VAL A 294 8.97 26.76 24.41
CA VAL A 294 8.88 27.14 25.83
C VAL A 294 10.16 27.84 26.28
N VAL A 295 10.13 28.46 27.45
CA VAL A 295 11.33 29.06 28.05
C VAL A 295 12.36 27.97 28.41
N GLY A 296 13.60 28.16 27.96
CA GLY A 296 14.74 27.31 28.29
C GLY A 296 15.39 27.66 29.62
N GLY A 297 16.62 27.20 29.82
CA GLY A 297 17.36 27.50 31.05
C GLY A 297 18.52 26.56 31.33
N HIS A 298 19.12 26.72 32.52
CA HIS A 298 20.23 25.90 32.97
C HIS A 298 19.72 24.64 33.67
N SER A 299 20.27 23.46 33.32
CA SER A 299 19.78 22.17 33.87
C SER A 299 19.97 22.01 35.39
N SER A 300 20.77 22.86 36.05
CA SER A 300 20.92 22.82 37.53
C SER A 300 19.75 23.46 38.28
N THR A 301 18.88 24.20 37.58
CA THR A 301 17.69 24.86 38.13
C THR A 301 16.52 24.65 37.17
N PRO A 302 16.07 23.40 36.97
CA PRO A 302 15.03 23.11 36.01
C PRO A 302 13.68 23.64 36.47
N THR A 303 12.82 23.97 35.52
CA THR A 303 11.37 24.05 35.75
C THR A 303 10.83 22.66 36.09
N PRO A 304 9.63 22.53 36.70
CA PRO A 304 9.06 21.22 37.04
C PRO A 304 8.91 20.24 35.88
N HIS A 305 8.78 20.76 34.64
CA HIS A 305 8.72 19.96 33.41
C HIS A 305 9.54 20.63 32.31
N THR A 306 10.29 19.84 31.56
CA THR A 306 11.05 20.32 30.39
C THR A 306 10.17 20.31 29.14
N ALA A 307 10.60 20.98 28.07
CA ALA A 307 9.91 20.90 26.77
C ALA A 307 9.72 19.44 26.30
N ILE A 308 10.76 18.62 26.44
CA ILE A 308 10.70 17.19 26.09
C ILE A 308 9.67 16.48 26.97
N GLY A 309 9.65 16.74 28.29
CA GLY A 309 8.66 16.13 29.19
C GLY A 309 7.22 16.52 28.85
N ILE A 310 6.98 17.78 28.48
CA ILE A 310 5.65 18.23 28.02
C ILE A 310 5.27 17.53 26.71
N MET A 311 6.20 17.46 25.76
CA MET A 311 5.96 16.77 24.48
C MET A 311 5.71 15.26 24.70
N SER A 312 6.40 14.61 25.64
CA SER A 312 6.14 13.22 25.99
C SER A 312 4.72 13.00 26.53
N GLU A 313 4.15 13.95 27.28
CA GLU A 313 2.73 13.87 27.70
C GLU A 313 1.76 14.03 26.52
N ILE A 314 2.11 14.84 25.51
CA ILE A 314 1.35 14.92 24.25
C ILE A 314 1.38 13.57 23.54
N VAL A 315 2.56 12.95 23.39
CA VAL A 315 2.72 11.61 22.80
C VAL A 315 1.85 10.59 23.52
N THR A 316 1.96 10.49 24.85
CA THR A 316 1.14 9.56 25.64
C THR A 316 -0.36 9.83 25.46
N SER A 317 -0.77 11.10 25.39
CA SER A 317 -2.17 11.48 25.18
C SER A 317 -2.67 11.06 23.80
N LEU A 318 -1.86 11.23 22.75
CA LEU A 318 -2.17 10.80 21.40
C LEU A 318 -2.31 9.28 21.33
N GLU A 319 -1.33 8.52 21.83
CA GLU A 319 -1.32 7.05 21.79
C GLU A 319 -2.45 6.43 22.63
N SER A 320 -2.79 7.05 23.77
CA SER A 320 -3.91 6.59 24.62
C SER A 320 -5.29 6.88 24.01
N ASN A 321 -5.35 7.68 22.94
CA ASN A 321 -6.58 8.03 22.23
C ASN A 321 -6.48 7.51 20.79
N SER A 322 -6.71 6.22 20.58
CA SER A 322 -6.80 5.61 19.24
C SER A 322 -8.15 5.84 18.55
N PHE A 323 -8.14 5.77 17.22
CA PHE A 323 -9.36 5.75 16.40
C PHE A 323 -10.10 4.42 16.58
N LYS A 324 -11.37 4.38 16.18
CA LYS A 324 -12.20 3.18 16.29
C LYS A 324 -12.37 2.52 14.93
N PRO A 325 -12.37 1.17 14.86
CA PRO A 325 -12.62 0.47 13.61
C PRO A 325 -14.08 0.65 13.19
N GLU A 326 -14.31 0.85 11.90
CA GLU A 326 -15.66 1.00 11.33
C GLU A 326 -15.72 0.40 9.92
N ILE A 327 -16.85 -0.27 9.62
CA ILE A 327 -17.17 -0.75 8.27
C ILE A 327 -18.39 0.03 7.81
N GLN A 328 -18.23 0.85 6.77
CA GLN A 328 -19.35 1.56 6.16
C GLN A 328 -20.17 0.61 5.28
N GLU A 329 -21.49 0.69 5.37
CA GLU A 329 -22.38 -0.09 4.50
C GLU A 329 -22.14 0.30 3.03
N GLY A 330 -21.96 -0.71 2.19
CA GLY A 330 -21.71 -0.56 0.76
C GLY A 330 -20.27 -0.27 0.37
N SER A 331 -19.38 0.00 1.33
CA SER A 331 -17.94 0.17 1.08
C SER A 331 -17.30 -1.07 0.42
N PRO A 332 -16.15 -0.91 -0.27
CA PRO A 332 -15.39 -2.03 -0.83
C PRO A 332 -15.07 -3.12 0.20
N VAL A 333 -14.70 -2.73 1.42
CA VAL A 333 -14.47 -3.67 2.53
C VAL A 333 -15.73 -4.47 2.85
N HIS A 334 -16.89 -3.81 2.94
CA HIS A 334 -18.16 -4.49 3.16
C HIS A 334 -18.50 -5.46 2.01
N GLN A 335 -18.26 -5.07 0.76
CA GLN A 335 -18.47 -5.93 -0.41
C GLN A 335 -17.53 -7.15 -0.40
N GLY A 336 -16.26 -6.99 -0.04
CA GLY A 336 -15.32 -8.11 0.15
C GLY A 336 -15.79 -9.07 1.25
N LEU A 337 -16.29 -8.54 2.36
CA LEU A 337 -16.88 -9.35 3.45
C LEU A 337 -18.13 -10.11 3.02
N ILE A 338 -18.97 -9.52 2.16
CA ILE A 338 -20.12 -10.21 1.55
C ILE A 338 -19.64 -11.39 0.70
N CYS A 339 -18.61 -11.19 -0.12
CA CYS A 339 -18.01 -12.26 -0.91
C CYS A 339 -17.49 -13.41 -0.03
N LEU A 340 -16.78 -13.08 1.04
CA LEU A 340 -16.29 -14.06 2.02
C LEU A 340 -17.45 -14.81 2.69
N ALA A 341 -18.48 -14.09 3.13
CA ALA A 341 -19.65 -14.68 3.78
C ALA A 341 -20.49 -15.56 2.82
N GLN A 342 -20.46 -15.30 1.52
CA GLN A 342 -21.16 -16.10 0.51
C GLN A 342 -20.37 -17.35 0.11
N HIS A 343 -19.08 -17.20 -0.20
CA HIS A 343 -18.28 -18.26 -0.83
C HIS A 343 -17.40 -19.05 0.14
N SER A 344 -17.09 -18.49 1.32
CA SER A 344 -16.30 -19.13 2.36
C SER A 344 -16.91 -18.96 3.78
N PRO A 345 -18.22 -19.24 3.99
CA PRO A 345 -18.92 -18.94 5.25
C PRO A 345 -18.37 -19.65 6.50
N LYS A 346 -17.64 -20.75 6.30
CA LYS A 346 -17.05 -21.54 7.38
C LYS A 346 -15.66 -21.05 7.79
N ALA A 347 -15.04 -20.17 7.02
CA ALA A 347 -13.72 -19.65 7.32
C ALA A 347 -13.72 -18.82 8.61
N TYR A 348 -14.69 -17.91 8.73
CA TYR A 348 -14.90 -17.08 9.93
C TYR A 348 -16.38 -17.10 10.30
N PRO A 349 -16.86 -18.11 11.06
CA PRO A 349 -18.28 -18.29 11.33
C PRO A 349 -18.92 -17.10 12.06
N GLU A 350 -18.21 -16.53 13.04
CA GLU A 350 -18.69 -15.34 13.79
C GLU A 350 -18.79 -14.11 12.89
N LEU A 351 -17.72 -13.77 12.17
CA LEU A 351 -17.71 -12.64 11.24
C LEU A 351 -18.78 -12.80 10.15
N THR A 352 -18.90 -14.01 9.59
CA THR A 352 -19.94 -14.36 8.60
C THR A 352 -21.34 -14.14 9.18
N TYR A 353 -21.59 -14.58 10.41
CA TYR A 353 -22.86 -14.38 11.08
C TYR A 353 -23.19 -12.88 11.27
N LEU A 354 -22.21 -12.08 11.72
CA LEU A 354 -22.39 -10.65 11.94
C LEU A 354 -22.66 -9.89 10.64
N VAL A 355 -21.89 -10.17 9.58
CA VAL A 355 -22.08 -9.59 8.25
C VAL A 355 -23.47 -9.94 7.69
N ARG A 356 -23.87 -11.22 7.77
CA ARG A 356 -25.19 -11.67 7.28
C ARG A 356 -26.38 -11.04 8.01
N ARG A 357 -26.22 -10.69 9.30
CA ARG A 357 -27.25 -9.96 10.07
C ARG A 357 -27.22 -8.45 9.85
N GLY A 358 -26.21 -7.92 9.17
CA GLY A 358 -26.00 -6.49 9.00
C GLY A 358 -25.50 -5.78 10.26
N ASP A 359 -24.92 -6.50 11.22
CA ASP A 359 -24.31 -5.90 12.42
C ASP A 359 -22.87 -5.47 12.12
N LEU A 360 -22.72 -4.41 11.31
CA LEU A 360 -21.43 -3.93 10.83
C LEU A 360 -20.53 -3.41 11.94
N ARG A 361 -21.11 -2.89 13.03
CA ARG A 361 -20.35 -2.46 14.20
C ARG A 361 -19.67 -3.65 14.87
N ALA A 362 -20.43 -4.70 15.19
CA ALA A 362 -19.85 -5.90 15.78
C ALA A 362 -18.87 -6.58 14.80
N ALA A 363 -19.20 -6.61 13.50
CA ALA A 363 -18.31 -7.14 12.48
C ALA A 363 -16.98 -6.37 12.40
N ALA A 364 -17.00 -5.04 12.54
CA ALA A 364 -15.79 -4.21 12.57
C ALA A 364 -14.91 -4.54 13.78
N TYR A 365 -15.49 -4.69 14.97
CA TYR A 365 -14.73 -5.10 16.15
C TYR A 365 -14.19 -6.53 16.03
N ALA A 366 -14.98 -7.46 15.51
CA ALA A 366 -14.54 -8.83 15.27
C ALA A 366 -13.39 -8.87 14.26
N LEU A 367 -13.49 -8.12 13.16
CA LEU A 367 -12.45 -8.01 12.15
C LEU A 367 -11.17 -7.37 12.71
N ALA A 368 -11.28 -6.31 13.51
CA ALA A 368 -10.13 -5.65 14.11
C ALA A 368 -9.37 -6.50 15.13
N GLN A 369 -10.02 -7.48 15.77
CA GLN A 369 -9.37 -8.38 16.74
C GLN A 369 -8.56 -9.50 16.08
N MET A 370 -8.66 -9.66 14.77
CA MET A 370 -8.03 -10.75 14.04
C MET A 370 -6.53 -10.52 13.85
N SER A 371 -6.13 -9.29 13.50
CA SER A 371 -4.73 -8.87 13.35
C SER A 371 -4.62 -7.36 13.34
N ALA A 372 -3.42 -6.82 13.60
CA ALA A 372 -3.17 -5.39 13.43
C ALA A 372 -3.46 -4.91 12.00
N GLN A 373 -3.19 -5.75 11.00
CA GLN A 373 -3.45 -5.42 9.60
C GLN A 373 -4.95 -5.28 9.31
N THR A 374 -5.77 -6.25 9.74
CA THR A 374 -7.23 -6.19 9.57
C THR A 374 -7.84 -5.04 10.38
N GLN A 375 -7.27 -4.69 11.53
CA GLN A 375 -7.65 -3.49 12.28
C GLN A 375 -7.41 -2.21 11.48
N TYR A 376 -6.18 -1.95 11.04
CA TYR A 376 -5.83 -0.70 10.35
C TYR A 376 -6.36 -0.61 8.92
N PHE A 377 -6.86 -1.72 8.38
CA PHE A 377 -7.64 -1.72 7.14
C PHE A 377 -8.96 -0.94 7.27
N ILE A 378 -9.60 -1.01 8.44
CA ILE A 378 -10.92 -0.39 8.73
C ILE A 378 -10.85 0.72 9.78
N GLN A 379 -9.64 1.08 10.21
CA GLN A 379 -9.39 2.06 11.25
C GLN A 379 -8.30 3.02 10.80
N THR A 380 -8.48 4.32 11.07
CA THR A 380 -7.39 5.29 10.96
C THR A 380 -6.22 4.89 11.86
N SER A 381 -5.03 4.77 11.28
CA SER A 381 -3.80 4.58 12.06
C SER A 381 -3.27 5.92 12.52
N GLN A 382 -2.52 5.91 13.61
CA GLN A 382 -1.79 7.06 14.13
C GLN A 382 -0.46 6.55 14.67
N ALA A 383 0.63 7.03 14.10
CA ALA A 383 1.98 6.61 14.47
C ALA A 383 2.82 7.86 14.80
N VAL A 384 3.48 7.81 15.96
CA VAL A 384 4.38 8.88 16.39
C VAL A 384 5.78 8.46 16.00
N ASP A 385 6.23 8.94 14.85
CA ASP A 385 7.42 8.37 14.19
C ASP A 385 8.67 9.22 14.41
N TRP A 386 8.51 10.53 14.64
CA TRP A 386 9.65 11.45 14.69
C TRP A 386 9.56 12.43 15.85
N ILE A 387 10.63 12.58 16.63
CA ILE A 387 10.74 13.59 17.67
C ILE A 387 12.17 14.14 17.71
N ALA A 388 12.32 15.46 17.76
CA ALA A 388 13.62 16.10 17.93
C ALA A 388 13.56 17.26 18.92
N GLY A 389 14.59 17.37 19.75
CA GLY A 389 14.73 18.47 20.69
C GLY A 389 15.94 18.32 21.63
N GLY A 390 16.49 19.46 22.03
CA GLY A 390 17.65 19.54 22.91
C GLY A 390 18.99 19.44 22.18
N ASN A 391 19.92 20.32 22.57
CA ASN A 391 21.25 20.40 21.93
C ASN A 391 22.38 19.90 22.83
N LYS A 392 22.21 19.98 24.17
CA LYS A 392 23.22 19.58 25.16
C LYS A 392 22.58 19.31 26.52
N ILE A 393 23.07 18.31 27.24
CA ILE A 393 22.50 17.84 28.53
C ILE A 393 22.44 18.90 29.64
N ASN A 394 23.29 19.94 29.59
CA ASN A 394 23.33 21.00 30.60
C ASN A 394 22.48 22.24 30.25
N ALA A 395 21.67 22.17 29.19
CA ALA A 395 20.72 23.22 28.80
C ALA A 395 19.31 22.63 28.62
N LEU A 396 18.30 23.28 29.19
CA LEU A 396 16.92 22.91 28.97
C LEU A 396 16.51 23.24 27.53
N PRO A 397 15.88 22.31 26.78
CA PRO A 397 15.45 22.58 25.42
C PRO A 397 14.37 23.68 25.36
N GLU A 398 14.55 24.63 24.46
CA GLU A 398 13.58 25.71 24.18
C GLU A 398 12.57 25.31 23.10
N PHE A 399 12.98 24.42 22.20
CA PHE A 399 12.20 23.95 21.08
C PHE A 399 12.23 22.42 21.02
N VAL A 400 11.06 21.82 20.88
CA VAL A 400 10.87 20.39 20.62
C VAL A 400 9.81 20.26 19.54
N THR A 401 10.07 19.41 18.56
CA THR A 401 9.17 19.15 17.45
C THR A 401 8.87 17.66 17.34
N LEU A 402 7.65 17.34 16.93
CA LEU A 402 7.09 15.98 16.87
C LEU A 402 6.33 15.82 15.54
N GLY A 403 6.63 14.77 14.78
CA GLY A 403 5.91 14.35 13.60
C GLY A 403 5.04 13.14 13.89
N VAL A 404 3.77 13.20 13.49
CA VAL A 404 2.80 12.13 13.67
C VAL A 404 2.13 11.84 12.33
N ASN A 405 2.24 10.59 11.89
CA ASN A 405 1.63 10.10 10.67
C ASN A 405 0.23 9.53 10.91
N HIS A 406 -0.67 9.79 9.97
CA HIS A 406 -2.01 9.19 9.92
C HIS A 406 -2.29 8.61 8.54
N ARG A 407 -2.61 7.30 8.47
CA ARG A 407 -3.31 6.71 7.32
C ARG A 407 -4.79 6.63 7.68
N TYR A 408 -5.60 7.49 7.09
CA TYR A 408 -6.97 7.69 7.55
C TYR A 408 -8.02 6.95 6.71
N ALA A 409 -8.99 6.36 7.42
CA ALA A 409 -10.02 5.50 6.86
C ALA A 409 -11.19 6.33 6.29
N PRO A 410 -12.02 5.75 5.40
CA PRO A 410 -13.09 6.48 4.70
C PRO A 410 -14.13 7.18 5.57
N GLN A 411 -14.27 6.80 6.83
CA GLN A 411 -15.21 7.41 7.77
C GLN A 411 -14.66 8.69 8.42
N ASP A 412 -13.35 8.92 8.31
CA ASP A 412 -12.67 10.09 8.85
C ASP A 412 -12.36 11.11 7.73
N SER A 413 -12.06 12.35 8.13
CA SER A 413 -11.66 13.44 7.24
C SER A 413 -10.47 14.18 7.85
N VAL A 414 -9.68 14.88 7.02
CA VAL A 414 -8.55 15.70 7.48
C VAL A 414 -8.98 16.65 8.60
N GLY A 415 -10.00 17.47 8.35
CA GLY A 415 -10.59 18.38 9.34
C GLY A 415 -11.05 17.70 10.63
N GLY A 416 -11.68 16.53 10.52
CA GLY A 416 -12.12 15.77 11.69
C GLY A 416 -10.98 15.20 12.53
N ILE A 417 -9.89 14.78 11.88
CA ILE A 417 -8.67 14.31 12.56
C ILE A 417 -7.97 15.47 13.25
N GLN A 418 -7.81 16.60 12.57
CA GLN A 418 -7.23 17.83 13.12
C GLN A 418 -7.99 18.30 14.37
N ASP A 419 -9.32 18.40 14.30
CA ASP A 419 -10.19 18.76 15.43
C ASP A 419 -10.12 17.75 16.58
N ARG A 420 -10.01 16.45 16.27
CA ARG A 420 -9.78 15.42 17.28
C ARG A 420 -8.42 15.59 17.98
N ILE A 421 -7.35 15.86 17.23
CA ILE A 421 -6.01 16.11 17.77
C ILE A 421 -6.05 17.32 18.73
N VAL A 422 -6.69 18.42 18.30
CA VAL A 422 -6.86 19.62 19.13
C VAL A 422 -7.51 19.28 20.46
N ARG A 423 -8.61 18.51 20.46
CA ARG A 423 -9.27 18.07 21.71
C ARG A 423 -8.37 17.22 22.60
N VAL A 424 -7.57 16.33 22.02
CA VAL A 424 -6.67 15.44 22.78
C VAL A 424 -5.58 16.25 23.47
N VAL A 425 -4.96 17.20 22.76
CA VAL A 425 -3.83 17.99 23.31
C VAL A 425 -4.26 19.21 24.13
N ASP A 426 -5.51 19.66 24.02
CA ASP A 426 -6.06 20.81 24.77
C ASP A 426 -5.89 20.64 26.29
N ASN A 427 -6.03 19.41 26.82
CA ASN A 427 -5.79 19.14 28.24
C ASN A 427 -4.33 19.42 28.65
N VAL A 428 -3.37 19.01 27.81
CA VAL A 428 -1.94 19.24 28.05
C VAL A 428 -1.61 20.72 27.89
N ALA A 429 -2.13 21.37 26.84
CA ALA A 429 -1.95 22.80 26.63
C ALA A 429 -2.47 23.64 27.82
N ARG A 430 -3.65 23.31 28.37
CA ARG A 430 -4.20 23.97 29.56
C ARG A 430 -3.39 23.69 30.81
N LYS A 431 -2.95 22.45 31.03
CA LYS A 431 -2.13 22.05 32.18
C LYS A 431 -0.85 22.88 32.28
N TYR A 432 -0.25 23.22 31.13
CA TYR A 432 1.01 23.96 31.07
C TYR A 432 0.85 25.45 30.67
N ASN A 433 -0.39 25.95 30.58
CA ASN A 433 -0.71 27.31 30.17
C ASN A 433 -0.02 27.72 28.85
N LEU A 434 -0.04 26.81 27.87
CA LEU A 434 0.51 27.03 26.53
C LEU A 434 -0.52 27.73 25.64
N GLN A 435 -0.06 28.66 24.79
CA GLN A 435 -0.88 29.17 23.70
C GLN A 435 -0.95 28.10 22.60
N LEU A 436 -2.12 27.51 22.39
CA LEU A 436 -2.37 26.58 21.29
C LEU A 436 -2.68 27.36 20.00
N LYS A 437 -1.88 27.11 18.95
CA LYS A 437 -2.09 27.60 17.58
C LYS A 437 -2.31 26.41 16.66
N ALA A 438 -3.57 26.05 16.43
CA ALA A 438 -3.91 24.84 15.69
C ALA A 438 -4.33 25.15 14.26
N PHE A 439 -3.57 24.63 13.28
CA PHE A 439 -3.92 24.58 11.86
C PHE A 439 -4.38 25.94 11.29
N GLU A 440 -3.70 27.03 11.66
CA GLU A 440 -4.04 28.38 11.17
C GLU A 440 -3.88 28.44 9.65
N GLY A 441 -4.98 28.73 8.92
CA GLY A 441 -4.99 28.80 7.46
C GLY A 441 -5.08 27.46 6.73
N ASP A 442 -5.36 26.35 7.42
CA ASP A 442 -5.66 25.07 6.77
C ASP A 442 -7.16 24.98 6.46
N GLU A 443 -7.49 24.90 5.16
CA GLU A 443 -8.88 24.94 4.68
C GLU A 443 -9.71 23.74 5.18
N ASP A 444 -9.15 22.53 5.24
CA ASP A 444 -9.87 21.34 5.73
C ASP A 444 -10.32 21.52 7.18
N TYR A 445 -9.47 22.12 8.01
CA TYR A 445 -9.80 22.40 9.40
C TYR A 445 -10.88 23.46 9.52
N GLU A 446 -10.71 24.58 8.80
CA GLU A 446 -11.65 25.71 8.84
C GLU A 446 -13.04 25.31 8.34
N ASP A 447 -13.11 24.56 7.23
CA ASP A 447 -14.35 24.04 6.65
C ASP A 447 -15.03 23.04 7.59
N TYR A 448 -14.26 22.15 8.21
CA TYR A 448 -14.81 21.20 9.19
C TYR A 448 -15.45 21.92 10.38
N LEU A 449 -14.76 22.91 10.96
CA LEU A 449 -15.29 23.69 12.07
C LEU A 449 -16.55 24.47 11.65
N ALA A 450 -16.52 25.11 10.48
CA ALA A 450 -17.66 25.83 9.93
C ALA A 450 -18.88 24.91 9.74
N ALA A 451 -18.68 23.71 9.18
CA ALA A 451 -19.73 22.70 9.00
C ALA A 451 -20.32 22.21 10.34
N LYS A 452 -19.56 22.28 11.44
CA LYS A 452 -20.04 21.96 12.80
C LYS A 452 -20.59 23.16 13.57
N GLY A 453 -20.61 24.36 12.97
CA GLY A 453 -21.00 25.59 13.66
C GLY A 453 -20.02 25.97 14.78
N MET A 454 -18.78 25.51 14.69
CA MET A 454 -17.70 25.79 15.62
C MET A 454 -16.79 26.89 15.04
N THR A 455 -16.10 27.61 15.91
CA THR A 455 -15.05 28.56 15.51
C THR A 455 -13.71 28.06 16.05
N PRO A 456 -12.58 28.35 15.37
CA PRO A 456 -11.26 28.00 15.88
C PRO A 456 -11.09 28.46 17.32
N GLN A 457 -10.76 27.52 18.22
CA GLN A 457 -10.60 27.81 19.64
C GLN A 457 -9.39 28.70 19.84
N ARG A 458 -9.61 30.01 20.00
CA ARG A 458 -8.59 30.93 20.53
C ARG A 458 -8.60 30.79 22.05
N GLN A 459 -7.65 30.05 22.60
CA GLN A 459 -7.47 30.01 24.05
C GLN A 459 -7.01 31.38 24.57
N GLU A 460 -7.78 31.96 25.48
CA GLU A 460 -7.29 33.06 26.33
C GLU A 460 -6.47 32.46 27.49
N MET A 461 -5.24 32.96 27.69
CA MET A 461 -4.32 32.47 28.71
C MET A 461 -4.90 32.62 30.13
N ASN A 462 -4.84 31.55 30.92
CA ASN A 462 -5.21 31.59 32.34
C ASN A 462 -4.11 32.31 33.14
N ARG A 463 -4.47 33.39 33.84
CA ARG A 463 -3.51 34.28 34.55
C ARG A 463 -3.28 33.94 36.02
N LEU A 464 -3.57 32.72 36.46
CA LEU A 464 -3.52 32.36 37.88
C LEU A 464 -2.39 31.37 38.17
N TRP A 465 -1.30 31.95 38.72
CA TRP A 465 -0.27 31.40 39.62
C TRP A 465 0.07 29.91 39.52
N GLU A 466 1.04 29.60 38.65
CA GLU A 466 2.09 28.57 38.73
C GLU A 466 2.99 28.73 37.48
N PRO A 467 4.21 28.13 37.38
CA PRO A 467 5.26 28.67 36.51
C PRO A 467 4.77 28.85 35.08
N VAL A 468 4.74 30.11 34.64
CA VAL A 468 4.24 30.45 33.32
C VAL A 468 5.31 30.04 32.33
N TYR A 469 5.12 28.89 31.69
CA TYR A 469 6.01 28.40 30.63
C TYR A 469 6.08 29.37 29.44
N HIS A 470 5.12 30.31 29.34
CA HIS A 470 4.96 31.31 28.28
C HIS A 470 5.17 30.71 26.89
N GLY A 471 4.73 29.46 26.73
CA GLY A 471 5.03 28.66 25.58
C GLY A 471 3.92 28.69 24.53
N THR A 472 4.29 28.38 23.30
CA THR A 472 3.35 28.19 22.19
C THR A 472 3.47 26.75 21.72
N LEU A 473 2.32 26.07 21.59
CA LEU A 473 2.22 24.80 20.89
C LEU A 473 1.54 25.08 19.55
N ALA A 474 2.29 24.96 18.45
CA ALA A 474 1.71 25.09 17.11
C ALA A 474 1.48 23.71 16.50
N LEU A 475 0.29 23.49 15.94
CA LEU A 475 -0.06 22.28 15.19
C LEU A 475 -0.18 22.65 13.72
N LYS A 476 0.48 21.90 12.84
CA LYS A 476 0.47 22.17 11.40
C LYS A 476 0.32 20.87 10.62
N THR A 477 -0.39 20.94 9.51
CA THR A 477 -0.31 19.91 8.48
C THR A 477 0.89 20.21 7.59
N ARG A 478 1.71 19.19 7.31
CA ARG A 478 2.85 19.33 6.38
C ARG A 478 2.54 18.67 5.05
N ASP A 479 2.15 17.40 5.09
CA ASP A 479 1.84 16.60 3.92
C ASP A 479 0.47 15.94 4.09
N LYS A 480 -0.32 15.89 3.01
CA LYS A 480 -1.63 15.24 2.99
C LYS A 480 -1.99 14.73 1.61
N SER A 481 -2.68 13.60 1.57
CA SER A 481 -3.37 13.08 0.40
C SER A 481 -4.77 12.64 0.80
N TYR A 482 -5.71 12.67 -0.15
CA TYR A 482 -7.09 12.32 0.13
C TYR A 482 -7.36 10.86 -0.18
N ILE A 483 -8.40 10.31 0.46
CA ILE A 483 -8.96 9.00 0.07
C ILE A 483 -9.29 9.04 -1.41
N THR A 484 -8.78 8.07 -2.16
CA THR A 484 -9.03 8.04 -3.60
C THR A 484 -10.48 7.64 -3.92
N PRO A 485 -11.05 8.13 -5.03
CA PRO A 485 -12.38 7.69 -5.45
C PRO A 485 -12.45 6.17 -5.61
N GLN A 486 -13.56 5.58 -5.19
CA GLN A 486 -13.78 4.15 -5.33
C GLN A 486 -13.96 3.77 -6.80
N SER A 487 -13.12 2.87 -7.29
CA SER A 487 -13.25 2.25 -8.61
C SER A 487 -14.49 1.35 -8.68
N PRO A 488 -15.22 1.35 -9.81
CA PRO A 488 -16.35 0.45 -10.01
C PRO A 488 -15.96 -1.03 -9.90
N THR A 489 -16.75 -1.80 -9.17
CA THR A 489 -16.60 -3.26 -8.99
C THR A 489 -17.67 -4.03 -9.77
N SER A 490 -18.14 -3.44 -10.87
CA SER A 490 -19.15 -3.99 -11.78
C SER A 490 -19.07 -3.31 -13.15
N GLY A 491 -19.66 -3.93 -14.16
CA GLY A 491 -19.64 -3.44 -15.54
C GLY A 491 -18.46 -3.98 -16.35
N ALA A 492 -18.41 -3.63 -17.63
CA ALA A 492 -17.54 -4.30 -18.61
C ALA A 492 -16.05 -4.32 -18.22
N VAL A 493 -15.52 -3.22 -17.68
CA VAL A 493 -14.11 -3.14 -17.26
C VAL A 493 -13.81 -4.08 -16.09
N TRP A 494 -14.69 -4.09 -15.07
CA TRP A 494 -14.57 -5.04 -13.96
C TRP A 494 -14.77 -6.48 -14.43
N ASP A 495 -15.70 -6.72 -15.35
CA ASP A 495 -15.96 -8.05 -15.89
C ASP A 495 -14.75 -8.61 -16.64
N VAL A 496 -14.01 -7.76 -17.36
CA VAL A 496 -12.74 -8.16 -17.99
C VAL A 496 -11.66 -8.42 -16.95
N PHE A 497 -11.48 -7.54 -15.96
CA PHE A 497 -10.52 -7.77 -14.87
C PHE A 497 -10.81 -9.09 -14.13
N ALA A 498 -12.03 -9.24 -13.61
CA ALA A 498 -12.46 -10.40 -12.83
C ALA A 498 -12.46 -11.68 -13.67
N GLY A 499 -12.88 -11.61 -14.93
CA GLY A 499 -12.84 -12.74 -15.86
C GLY A 499 -11.40 -13.17 -16.20
N THR A 500 -10.48 -12.22 -16.33
CA THR A 500 -9.04 -12.47 -16.51
C THR A 500 -8.46 -13.18 -15.29
N VAL A 501 -8.64 -12.63 -14.09
CA VAL A 501 -8.21 -13.26 -12.82
C VAL A 501 -8.64 -14.73 -12.77
N ARG A 502 -9.93 -14.98 -13.06
CA ARG A 502 -10.50 -16.32 -12.97
C ARG A 502 -9.93 -17.29 -14.00
N GLN A 503 -9.50 -16.81 -15.16
CA GLN A 503 -8.85 -17.63 -16.19
C GLN A 503 -7.38 -17.86 -15.86
N THR A 504 -6.62 -16.80 -15.56
CA THR A 504 -5.19 -16.88 -15.27
C THR A 504 -4.90 -17.84 -14.12
N PHE A 505 -5.64 -17.75 -13.02
CA PHE A 505 -5.40 -18.55 -11.81
C PHE A 505 -6.27 -19.81 -11.69
N ALA A 506 -6.96 -20.22 -12.76
CA ALA A 506 -7.87 -21.37 -12.73
C ALA A 506 -7.21 -22.69 -12.30
N LYS A 507 -5.88 -22.80 -12.45
CA LYS A 507 -5.09 -23.98 -12.05
C LYS A 507 -4.59 -23.92 -10.60
N GLU A 508 -4.63 -22.74 -9.96
CA GLU A 508 -4.08 -22.52 -8.62
C GLU A 508 -5.07 -22.88 -7.50
N ALA A 509 -6.38 -22.86 -7.79
CA ALA A 509 -7.41 -23.23 -6.82
C ALA A 509 -8.66 -23.79 -7.48
N SER A 510 -9.47 -24.54 -6.70
CA SER A 510 -10.74 -25.11 -7.18
C SER A 510 -11.79 -24.03 -7.46
N ARG A 511 -11.69 -22.90 -6.77
CA ARG A 511 -12.51 -21.71 -6.98
C ARG A 511 -11.63 -20.47 -6.96
N VAL A 512 -11.72 -19.67 -8.01
CA VAL A 512 -11.06 -18.35 -8.07
C VAL A 512 -12.15 -17.29 -8.08
N LEU A 513 -12.00 -16.27 -7.22
CA LEU A 513 -12.95 -15.18 -7.04
C LEU A 513 -12.23 -13.84 -7.13
N ALA A 514 -12.84 -12.88 -7.80
CA ALA A 514 -12.44 -11.48 -7.69
C ALA A 514 -13.42 -10.76 -6.75
N ALA A 515 -12.89 -10.02 -5.79
CA ALA A 515 -13.67 -9.20 -4.88
C ALA A 515 -12.94 -7.88 -4.61
N PRO A 516 -13.65 -6.78 -4.33
CA PRO A 516 -12.99 -5.53 -3.98
C PRO A 516 -12.11 -5.67 -2.73
N GLY A 517 -10.87 -5.20 -2.87
CA GLY A 517 -9.95 -4.91 -1.77
C GLY A 517 -9.86 -3.41 -1.50
N ALA A 518 -8.92 -3.04 -0.64
CA ALA A 518 -8.56 -1.66 -0.34
C ALA A 518 -7.07 -1.59 -0.04
N MET A 519 -6.50 -0.38 -0.03
CA MET A 519 -5.11 -0.18 0.35
C MET A 519 -4.97 0.76 1.54
N THR A 520 -4.04 0.39 2.42
CA THR A 520 -3.64 1.22 3.56
C THR A 520 -2.54 2.21 3.22
N GLY A 521 -1.66 1.84 2.28
CA GLY A 521 -0.69 2.73 1.65
C GLY A 521 -1.30 3.49 0.47
N ASN A 522 -0.53 4.42 -0.08
CA ASN A 522 -0.83 5.07 -1.33
C ASN A 522 0.23 4.63 -2.35
N THR A 523 -0.16 4.57 -3.61
CA THR A 523 0.69 4.30 -4.77
C THR A 523 0.70 5.51 -5.70
N ASP A 524 1.43 5.43 -6.80
CA ASP A 524 1.46 6.46 -7.86
C ASP A 524 0.07 6.76 -8.45
N SER A 525 -0.85 5.79 -8.46
CA SER A 525 -2.21 5.95 -8.97
C SER A 525 -3.04 7.05 -8.31
N LYS A 526 -2.67 7.54 -7.12
CA LYS A 526 -3.29 8.74 -6.53
C LYS A 526 -3.20 9.96 -7.46
N HIS A 527 -2.15 10.04 -8.27
CA HIS A 527 -1.95 11.09 -9.27
C HIS A 527 -2.83 10.86 -10.50
N TYR A 528 -3.10 9.61 -10.88
CA TYR A 528 -3.82 9.29 -12.11
C TYR A 528 -5.36 9.29 -12.01
N SER A 529 -5.93 9.77 -10.90
CA SER A 529 -7.39 9.77 -10.67
C SER A 529 -8.21 10.53 -11.72
N ASN A 530 -7.61 11.51 -12.41
CA ASN A 530 -8.26 12.26 -13.48
C ASN A 530 -8.27 11.52 -14.83
N LEU A 531 -7.40 10.52 -15.03
CA LEU A 531 -7.28 9.82 -16.32
C LEU A 531 -8.31 8.68 -16.48
N SER A 532 -8.77 8.09 -15.38
CA SER A 532 -9.80 7.05 -15.41
C SER A 532 -10.53 6.92 -14.08
N LYS A 533 -11.81 6.54 -14.14
CA LYS A 533 -12.56 6.07 -12.97
C LYS A 533 -12.31 4.60 -12.64
N HIS A 534 -11.67 3.84 -13.54
CA HIS A 534 -11.39 2.42 -13.34
C HIS A 534 -9.91 2.25 -13.00
N ILE A 535 -9.59 2.36 -11.71
CA ILE A 535 -8.21 2.24 -11.21
C ILE A 535 -8.15 1.03 -10.27
N TYR A 536 -7.47 -0.02 -10.69
CA TYR A 536 -7.27 -1.21 -9.86
C TYR A 536 -5.80 -1.27 -9.45
N ARG A 537 -5.56 -1.29 -8.13
CA ARG A 537 -4.22 -1.38 -7.55
C ARG A 537 -3.98 -2.81 -7.12
N TRP A 538 -3.15 -3.51 -7.85
CA TRP A 538 -3.12 -4.96 -7.74
C TRP A 538 -1.84 -5.56 -8.28
N SER A 539 -1.03 -6.09 -7.37
CA SER A 539 0.09 -6.95 -7.69
C SER A 539 -0.36 -8.43 -7.71
N PRO A 540 -0.29 -9.13 -8.86
CA PRO A 540 -0.79 -10.50 -9.09
C PRO A 540 -0.05 -11.63 -8.37
N GLY A 541 0.36 -11.43 -7.12
CA GLY A 541 0.99 -12.47 -6.31
C GLY A 541 0.43 -12.52 -4.90
N SER A 542 0.83 -13.54 -4.15
CA SER A 542 0.44 -13.75 -2.77
C SER A 542 1.27 -12.90 -1.80
N LEU A 543 0.67 -12.47 -0.68
CA LEU A 543 1.38 -11.72 0.36
C LEU A 543 2.60 -12.46 0.94
N ALA A 544 2.59 -13.79 0.92
CA ALA A 544 3.74 -14.58 1.35
C ALA A 544 4.93 -14.47 0.39
N SER A 545 4.67 -14.17 -0.89
CA SER A 545 5.69 -13.98 -1.92
C SER A 545 6.44 -12.67 -1.76
N PHE A 546 5.70 -11.59 -1.51
CA PHE A 546 6.24 -10.25 -1.33
C PHE A 546 6.68 -10.07 0.12
N SER A 547 7.91 -10.50 0.41
CA SER A 547 8.41 -10.59 1.78
C SER A 547 9.30 -9.39 2.11
N ASN A 548 9.08 -8.80 3.28
CA ASN A 548 9.91 -7.73 3.87
C ASN A 548 10.03 -6.47 2.99
N ILE A 549 8.95 -6.06 2.31
CA ILE A 549 8.85 -4.74 1.68
C ILE A 549 9.26 -3.67 2.70
N HIS A 550 10.10 -2.72 2.27
CA HIS A 550 10.70 -1.64 3.08
C HIS A 550 11.60 -2.09 4.24
N ALA A 551 11.86 -3.38 4.40
CA ALA A 551 12.66 -3.92 5.50
C ALA A 551 13.91 -4.68 5.00
N VAL A 552 14.73 -5.11 5.96
CA VAL A 552 15.88 -6.00 5.73
C VAL A 552 15.40 -7.31 5.12
N ASN A 553 16.20 -7.88 4.21
CA ASN A 553 15.89 -9.15 3.54
C ASN A 553 14.63 -9.11 2.68
N GLU A 554 14.38 -7.97 2.01
CA GLU A 554 13.38 -7.91 0.96
C GLU A 554 13.67 -8.96 -0.12
N ARG A 555 12.63 -9.68 -0.53
CA ARG A 555 12.73 -10.77 -1.53
C ARG A 555 11.39 -11.06 -2.18
N LEU A 556 11.43 -11.64 -3.38
CA LEU A 556 10.28 -12.07 -4.16
C LEU A 556 10.37 -13.54 -4.51
N LEU A 557 9.29 -14.30 -4.35
CA LEU A 557 9.23 -15.69 -4.83
C LEU A 557 9.08 -15.69 -6.36
N MET A 558 10.06 -16.24 -7.08
CA MET A 558 10.10 -16.11 -8.55
C MET A 558 9.03 -16.93 -9.27
N SER A 559 8.45 -17.94 -8.63
CA SER A 559 7.26 -18.62 -9.17
C SER A 559 6.03 -17.71 -9.19
N GLU A 560 5.93 -16.76 -8.27
CA GLU A 560 4.85 -15.80 -8.21
C GLU A 560 5.10 -14.63 -9.18
N HIS A 561 6.37 -14.31 -9.45
CA HIS A 561 6.72 -13.40 -10.54
C HIS A 561 6.28 -13.92 -11.92
N LEU A 562 6.34 -15.25 -12.14
CA LEU A 562 5.73 -15.88 -13.31
C LEU A 562 4.21 -15.69 -13.32
N ASN A 563 3.54 -15.86 -12.17
CA ASN A 563 2.11 -15.63 -12.03
C ASN A 563 1.72 -14.18 -12.32
N MET A 564 2.59 -13.22 -11.97
CA MET A 564 2.42 -11.82 -12.36
C MET A 564 2.46 -11.63 -13.87
N ALA A 565 3.49 -12.16 -14.53
CA ALA A 565 3.62 -12.09 -15.98
C ALA A 565 2.44 -12.78 -16.71
N LYS A 566 1.94 -13.91 -16.18
CA LYS A 566 0.75 -14.59 -16.73
C LYS A 566 -0.47 -13.68 -16.71
N PHE A 567 -0.76 -13.05 -15.56
CA PHE A 567 -1.90 -12.16 -15.50
C PHE A 567 -1.72 -10.97 -16.44
N TYR A 568 -0.57 -10.28 -16.41
CA TYR A 568 -0.41 -9.08 -17.23
C TYR A 568 -0.55 -9.41 -18.72
N TYR A 569 -0.03 -10.57 -19.15
CA TYR A 569 -0.22 -11.09 -20.50
C TYR A 569 -1.71 -11.30 -20.82
N ASP A 570 -2.43 -12.02 -19.96
CA ASP A 570 -3.86 -12.31 -20.16
C ASP A 570 -4.71 -11.02 -20.09
N PHE A 571 -4.38 -10.07 -19.21
CA PHE A 571 -5.10 -8.81 -19.03
C PHE A 571 -4.95 -7.88 -20.22
N ILE A 572 -3.74 -7.74 -20.76
CA ILE A 572 -3.48 -6.98 -21.99
C ILE A 572 -4.30 -7.57 -23.14
N ARG A 573 -4.21 -8.89 -23.32
CA ARG A 573 -4.91 -9.62 -24.39
C ARG A 573 -6.44 -9.52 -24.28
N ASN A 574 -6.97 -9.70 -23.08
CA ASN A 574 -8.42 -9.62 -22.84
C ASN A 574 -8.94 -8.19 -22.97
N SER A 575 -8.15 -7.17 -22.60
CA SER A 575 -8.50 -5.76 -22.77
C SER A 575 -8.47 -5.34 -24.24
N ASP A 576 -7.58 -5.93 -25.05
CA ASP A 576 -7.50 -5.70 -26.49
C ASP A 576 -8.76 -6.21 -27.23
N GLN A 577 -9.27 -7.38 -26.81
CA GLN A 577 -10.49 -7.98 -27.34
C GLN A 577 -11.78 -7.29 -26.89
N ALA A 578 -11.74 -6.48 -25.84
CA ALA A 578 -12.93 -5.86 -25.25
C ALA A 578 -13.22 -4.46 -25.81
N ASP A 579 -14.51 -4.08 -25.87
CA ASP A 579 -14.99 -2.82 -26.46
C ASP A 579 -15.27 -1.70 -25.44
N PHE A 580 -14.85 -1.87 -24.18
CA PHE A 580 -15.18 -0.94 -23.09
C PHE A 580 -14.42 0.39 -23.14
#